data_AF-H9F4X9-F1
#
_entry.id   AF-H9F4X9-F1
#
_cell.length_a   1.000
_cell.length_b   1.000
_cell.length_c   1.000
_cell.angle_alpha   90.00
_cell.angle_beta   90.00
_cell.angle_gamma   90.00
#
_symmetry.space_group_name_H-M   'P 1'
#
loop_
_entity.id
_entity.type
_entity.pdbx_description
1 polymer ?
#
loop_
_entity_poly.entity_id
_entity_poly.type
_entity_poly.pdbx_seq_one_letter_code
_entity_poly.pdbx_strand_id
1 'polypeptide(L)'
;VAQIPSPWVGNGKNTPSPVSLNNVSPINAMGNCNNGPVTIPQRIHHMAASHVNITSNVLRGYEHWDMADKLTRENKEFFGDLDTLMEPLTQHSSMTNLVRYVRQGLCWLRIDAHLL
;
A
#
# COMPACT_ATOMS: atom_id res chain seq x y z
N VAL A 1 -10.40 -7.88 43.65
CA VAL A 1 -11.34 -7.90 42.49
C VAL A 1 -10.90 -9.03 41.58
N ALA A 2 -11.71 -10.09 41.51
CA ALA A 2 -11.42 -11.34 40.81
C ALA A 2 -11.62 -11.18 39.30
N GLN A 3 -10.72 -11.75 38.49
CA GLN A 3 -10.93 -11.89 37.04
C GLN A 3 -11.66 -13.20 36.74
N ILE A 4 -12.69 -13.07 35.91
CA ILE A 4 -13.63 -14.10 35.49
C ILE A 4 -13.07 -14.76 34.20
N PRO A 5 -13.01 -16.09 34.07
CA PRO A 5 -12.68 -16.74 32.79
C PRO A 5 -13.95 -16.97 31.96
N SER A 6 -13.91 -16.63 30.67
CA SER A 6 -15.00 -16.93 29.73
C SER A 6 -14.94 -18.40 29.27
N PRO A 7 -16.08 -19.12 29.21
CA PRO A 7 -16.12 -20.54 28.91
C PRO A 7 -16.49 -20.80 27.44
N TRP A 8 -15.70 -21.59 26.73
CA TRP A 8 -16.19 -22.30 25.55
C TRP A 8 -15.88 -23.80 25.73
N VAL A 9 -16.89 -24.51 26.22
CA VAL A 9 -16.96 -25.97 26.25
C VAL A 9 -17.58 -26.43 24.94
N GLY A 10 -16.89 -27.32 24.21
CA GLY A 10 -17.40 -27.99 23.02
C GLY A 10 -16.61 -29.27 22.75
N ASN A 11 -17.01 -30.34 23.41
CA ASN A 11 -16.42 -31.69 23.40
C ASN A 11 -16.72 -32.43 22.08
N GLY A 12 -15.75 -33.19 21.52
CA GLY A 12 -16.02 -34.00 20.30
C GLY A 12 -14.86 -34.73 19.63
N LYS A 13 -14.18 -35.65 20.34
CA LYS A 13 -13.72 -36.99 19.88
C LYS A 13 -12.74 -37.12 18.66
N ASN A 14 -11.58 -37.74 18.95
CA ASN A 14 -10.71 -38.65 18.17
C ASN A 14 -9.68 -38.17 17.10
N THR A 15 -8.43 -37.90 17.50
CA THR A 15 -7.22 -38.42 16.81
C THR A 15 -5.99 -38.39 17.75
N PRO A 16 -5.12 -39.42 17.78
CA PRO A 16 -3.90 -39.40 18.60
C PRO A 16 -2.72 -38.86 17.78
N SER A 17 -1.99 -37.89 18.32
CA SER A 17 -0.58 -37.61 17.94
C SER A 17 0.07 -36.71 18.99
N PRO A 18 0.94 -37.24 19.87
CA PRO A 18 1.77 -36.45 20.76
C PRO A 18 3.22 -36.44 20.26
N VAL A 19 3.70 -35.32 19.70
CA VAL A 19 5.11 -34.86 19.62
C VAL A 19 5.09 -33.55 18.80
N SER A 20 5.71 -32.43 19.15
CA SER A 20 6.99 -32.28 19.83
C SER A 20 7.01 -31.01 20.70
N LEU A 21 7.57 -31.15 21.89
CA LEU A 21 7.77 -30.13 22.90
C LEU A 21 8.93 -29.22 22.45
N ASN A 22 8.68 -28.17 21.66
CA ASN A 22 9.68 -27.13 21.42
C ASN A 22 9.66 -26.11 22.57
N ASN A 23 10.35 -26.49 23.64
CA ASN A 23 11.08 -25.68 24.61
C ASN A 23 10.82 -24.15 24.58
N VAL A 24 9.80 -23.68 25.29
CA VAL A 24 9.67 -22.26 25.64
C VAL A 24 10.50 -22.02 26.91
N SER A 25 11.76 -21.62 26.74
CA SER A 25 12.54 -21.07 27.85
C SER A 25 12.19 -19.58 28.01
N PRO A 26 11.75 -19.12 29.19
CA PRO A 26 11.67 -17.69 29.49
C PRO A 26 13.08 -17.22 29.82
N ILE A 27 13.82 -16.70 28.83
CA ILE A 27 15.09 -16.02 29.09
C ILE A 27 14.81 -14.53 29.28
N ASN A 28 14.86 -14.13 30.54
CA ASN A 28 15.28 -12.79 30.94
C ASN A 28 16.63 -12.52 30.26
N ALA A 29 16.65 -11.65 29.25
CA ALA A 29 17.89 -11.07 28.74
C ALA A 29 17.84 -9.56 28.96
N MET A 30 18.22 -9.20 30.19
CA MET A 30 18.89 -7.94 30.49
C MET A 30 19.99 -7.69 29.44
N GLY A 31 20.16 -6.43 29.07
CA GLY A 31 20.92 -5.98 27.91
C GLY A 31 22.28 -6.63 27.68
N ASN A 32 22.52 -6.95 26.41
CA ASN A 32 23.85 -7.13 25.85
C ASN A 32 23.82 -6.54 24.44
N CYS A 33 24.35 -5.33 24.29
CA CYS A 33 24.53 -4.67 22.99
C CYS A 33 25.68 -5.37 22.25
N ASN A 34 25.36 -6.51 21.63
CA ASN A 34 26.25 -7.16 20.69
C ASN A 34 26.18 -6.45 19.33
N ASN A 35 27.29 -5.85 18.91
CA ASN A 35 27.48 -5.25 17.58
C ASN A 35 27.62 -6.31 16.45
N GLY A 36 26.97 -7.46 16.60
CA GLY A 36 26.99 -8.57 15.63
C GLY A 36 25.81 -8.54 14.66
N PRO A 37 25.84 -9.30 13.55
CA PRO A 37 24.75 -9.35 12.59
C PRO A 37 23.43 -9.77 13.26
N VAL A 38 22.40 -8.95 13.10
CA VAL A 38 21.06 -9.21 13.64
C VAL A 38 20.40 -10.32 12.82
N THR A 39 20.00 -11.41 13.49
CA THR A 39 19.26 -12.49 12.83
C THR A 39 17.78 -12.13 12.80
N ILE A 40 17.24 -11.93 11.59
CA ILE A 40 15.85 -11.53 11.37
C ILE A 40 15.06 -12.75 10.88
N PRO A 41 13.92 -13.11 11.52
CA PRO A 41 13.05 -14.16 11.01
C PRO A 41 12.56 -13.89 9.59
N GLN A 42 12.49 -14.92 8.75
CA GLN A 42 12.11 -14.79 7.34
C GLN A 42 10.77 -14.06 7.15
N ARG A 43 9.77 -14.31 8.00
CA ARG A 43 8.48 -13.61 7.93
C ARG A 43 8.64 -12.10 8.10
N ILE A 44 9.45 -11.68 9.06
CA ILE A 44 9.71 -10.25 9.35
C ILE A 44 10.51 -9.62 8.20
N HIS A 45 11.48 -10.33 7.64
CA HIS A 45 12.22 -9.87 6.46
C HIS A 45 11.29 -9.64 5.26
N HIS A 46 10.40 -10.58 4.94
CA HIS A 46 9.42 -10.41 3.85
C HIS A 46 8.44 -9.26 4.12
N MET A 47 7.98 -9.11 5.37
CA MET A 47 7.13 -7.98 5.74
C MET A 47 7.85 -6.65 5.57
N ALA A 48 9.11 -6.55 5.96
CA ALA A 48 9.92 -5.35 5.78
C ALA A 48 10.10 -5.03 4.28
N ALA A 49 10.43 -6.02 3.46
CA ALA A 49 10.54 -5.86 2.01
C ALA A 49 9.20 -5.40 1.38
N SER A 50 8.09 -6.02 1.78
CA SER A 50 6.75 -5.62 1.32
C SER A 50 6.40 -4.19 1.73
N HIS A 51 6.71 -3.81 2.97
CA HIS A 51 6.51 -2.46 3.47
C HIS A 51 7.30 -1.44 2.64
N VAL A 52 8.59 -1.69 2.40
CA VAL A 52 9.42 -0.84 1.53
C VAL A 52 8.82 -0.71 0.14
N ASN A 53 8.31 -1.80 -0.44
CA ASN A 53 7.70 -1.75 -1.77
C ASN A 53 6.44 -0.87 -1.80
N ILE A 54 5.54 -1.04 -0.81
CA ILE A 54 4.30 -0.25 -0.72
C ILE A 54 4.63 1.23 -0.50
N THR A 55 5.48 1.57 0.48
CA THR A 55 5.81 2.97 0.77
C THR A 55 6.58 3.63 -0.36
N SER A 56 7.47 2.89 -1.03
CA SER A 56 8.20 3.38 -2.20
C SER A 56 7.27 3.63 -3.39
N ASN A 57 6.24 2.80 -3.60
CA ASN A 57 5.24 3.04 -4.63
C ASN A 57 4.40 4.30 -4.34
N VAL A 58 4.00 4.49 -3.08
CA VAL A 58 3.29 5.71 -2.66
C VAL A 58 4.15 6.94 -2.93
N LEU A 59 5.44 6.92 -2.53
CA LEU A 59 6.36 8.04 -2.74
C LEU A 59 6.51 8.39 -4.24
N ARG A 60 6.77 7.39 -5.09
CA ARG A 60 6.85 7.60 -6.55
C ARG A 60 5.55 8.14 -7.13
N GLY A 61 4.41 7.69 -6.62
CA GLY A 61 3.10 8.21 -7.01
C GLY A 61 2.97 9.71 -6.76
N TYR A 62 3.44 10.20 -5.61
CA TYR A 62 3.48 11.63 -5.30
C TYR A 62 4.44 12.41 -6.21
N GLU A 63 5.63 11.86 -6.49
CA GLU A 63 6.60 12.49 -7.39
C GLU A 63 6.03 12.65 -8.81
N HIS A 64 5.36 11.62 -9.33
CA HIS A 64 4.70 11.68 -10.63
C HIS A 64 3.52 12.66 -10.63
N TRP A 65 2.75 12.72 -9.54
CA TRP A 65 1.66 13.68 -9.41
C TRP A 65 2.15 15.13 -9.41
N ASP A 66 3.19 15.45 -8.65
CA ASP A 66 3.77 16.80 -8.60
C ASP A 66 4.35 17.22 -9.96
N MET A 67 5.01 16.29 -10.65
CA MET A 67 5.49 16.51 -12.01
C MET A 67 4.33 16.79 -12.97
N ALA A 68 3.25 16.01 -12.90
CA ALA A 68 2.06 16.23 -13.72
C ALA A 68 1.43 17.59 -13.44
N ASP A 69 1.22 17.96 -12.17
CA ASP A 69 0.65 19.25 -11.76
C ASP A 69 1.50 20.43 -12.26
N LYS A 70 2.83 20.31 -12.19
CA LYS A 70 3.73 21.30 -12.78
C LYS A 70 3.53 21.45 -14.29
N LEU A 71 3.49 20.36 -15.04
CA LEU A 71 3.31 20.39 -16.50
C LEU A 71 1.93 20.90 -16.89
N THR A 72 0.89 20.56 -16.14
CA THR A 72 -0.48 21.08 -16.32
C THR A 72 -0.51 22.60 -16.16
N ARG A 73 0.20 23.15 -15.16
CA ARG A 73 0.34 24.61 -14.98
C ARG A 73 1.12 25.30 -16.10
N GLU A 74 1.98 24.59 -16.82
CA GLU A 74 2.69 25.13 -17.99
C GLU A 74 1.80 25.13 -19.24
N ASN A 75 0.77 24.26 -19.28
CA ASN A 75 -0.12 24.04 -20.43
C ASN A 75 -1.59 24.37 -20.08
N LYS A 76 -1.81 25.55 -19.47
CA LYS A 76 -3.08 25.88 -18.79
C LYS A 76 -4.31 25.93 -19.68
N GLU A 77 -4.19 26.27 -20.96
CA GLU A 77 -5.35 26.38 -21.83
C GLU A 77 -5.98 25.00 -22.06
N PHE A 78 -5.18 24.04 -22.56
CA PHE A 78 -5.64 22.68 -22.80
C PHE A 78 -6.21 22.03 -21.54
N PHE A 79 -5.48 22.08 -20.43
CA PHE A 79 -5.92 21.43 -19.19
C PHE A 79 -7.02 22.21 -18.47
N GLY A 80 -7.08 23.54 -18.62
CA GLY A 80 -8.17 24.36 -18.06
C GLY A 80 -9.50 24.07 -18.73
N ASP A 81 -9.51 23.90 -20.06
CA ASP A 81 -10.70 23.48 -20.80
C ASP A 81 -11.11 22.05 -20.41
N LEU A 82 -10.13 21.16 -20.25
CA LEU A 82 -10.37 19.78 -19.85
C LEU A 82 -10.94 19.68 -18.43
N ASP A 83 -10.40 20.47 -17.48
CA ASP A 83 -10.88 20.57 -16.10
C ASP A 83 -12.30 21.16 -16.04
N THR A 84 -12.60 22.14 -16.90
CA THR A 84 -13.94 22.74 -16.99
C THR A 84 -14.97 21.72 -17.46
N LEU A 85 -14.60 20.83 -18.38
CA LEU A 85 -15.49 19.81 -18.94
C LEU A 85 -15.63 18.58 -18.03
N MET A 86 -14.53 18.10 -17.46
CA MET A 86 -14.45 16.78 -16.82
C MET A 86 -14.34 16.84 -15.29
N GLU A 87 -14.26 18.04 -14.71
CA GLU A 87 -13.81 18.32 -13.34
C GLU A 87 -12.30 18.04 -13.16
N PRO A 88 -11.55 18.91 -12.45
CA PRO A 88 -10.13 18.69 -12.20
C PRO A 88 -9.88 17.39 -11.46
N LEU A 89 -8.85 16.67 -11.88
CA LEU A 89 -8.40 15.48 -11.16
C LEU A 89 -7.68 15.87 -9.87
N THR A 90 -7.97 15.13 -8.81
CA THR A 90 -7.30 15.23 -7.52
C THR A 90 -6.71 13.87 -7.15
N GLN A 91 -5.84 13.82 -6.14
CA GLN A 91 -5.32 12.56 -5.61
C GLN A 91 -6.40 11.62 -5.05
N HIS A 92 -7.57 12.15 -4.72
CA HIS A 92 -8.71 11.40 -4.21
C HIS A 92 -9.73 11.04 -5.30
N SER A 93 -9.50 11.45 -6.54
CA SER A 93 -10.38 11.11 -7.66
C SER A 93 -10.44 9.60 -7.88
N SER A 94 -11.61 9.11 -8.25
CA SER A 94 -11.79 7.69 -8.57
C SER A 94 -11.04 7.30 -9.85
N MET A 95 -10.71 6.01 -9.97
CA MET A 95 -10.11 5.47 -11.20
C MET A 95 -11.01 5.69 -12.43
N THR A 96 -12.34 5.68 -12.25
CA THR A 96 -13.29 5.98 -13.33
C THR A 96 -13.16 7.41 -13.81
N ASN A 97 -13.02 8.39 -12.90
CA ASN A 97 -12.83 9.79 -13.26
C ASN A 97 -11.49 9.98 -13.99
N LEU A 98 -10.42 9.37 -13.48
CA LEU A 98 -9.11 9.38 -14.14
C LEU A 98 -9.18 8.85 -15.58
N VAL A 99 -9.77 7.67 -15.79
CA VAL A 99 -9.88 7.07 -17.12
C VAL A 99 -10.70 7.95 -18.06
N ARG A 100 -11.81 8.53 -17.60
CA ARG A 100 -12.64 9.42 -18.43
C ARG A 100 -11.89 10.69 -18.81
N TYR A 101 -11.25 11.33 -17.84
CA TYR A 101 -10.45 12.54 -18.05
C TYR A 101 -9.34 12.31 -19.08
N VAL A 102 -8.56 11.23 -18.93
CA VAL A 102 -7.49 10.87 -19.86
C VAL A 102 -8.03 10.54 -21.25
N ARG A 103 -9.15 9.81 -21.35
CA ARG A 103 -9.77 9.50 -22.65
C ARG A 103 -10.23 10.77 -23.38
N GLN A 104 -10.78 11.73 -22.65
CA GLN A 104 -11.22 13.00 -23.22
C GLN A 104 -10.02 13.81 -23.72
N GLY A 105 -8.97 13.96 -22.91
CA GLY A 105 -7.74 14.63 -23.34
C GLY A 105 -7.10 13.97 -24.56
N LEU A 106 -7.01 12.63 -24.58
CA LEU A 106 -6.51 11.89 -25.74
C LEU A 106 -7.39 12.06 -27.00
N CYS A 107 -8.70 12.20 -26.83
CA CYS A 107 -9.61 12.46 -27.95
C CYS A 107 -9.28 13.80 -28.61
N TRP A 108 -9.14 14.87 -27.81
CA TRP A 108 -8.75 16.19 -28.29
C TRP A 108 -7.39 16.19 -28.98
N LEU A 109 -6.38 15.56 -28.38
CA LEU A 109 -5.06 15.44 -29.00
C LEU A 109 -5.08 14.73 -30.36
N ARG A 110 -5.98 13.75 -30.55
CA ARG A 110 -6.15 13.09 -31.86
C ARG A 110 -6.83 13.99 -32.89
N ILE A 111 -7.81 14.79 -32.48
CA ILE A 111 -8.46 15.77 -33.36
C ILE A 111 -7.41 16.78 -33.83
N ASP A 112 -6.64 17.36 -32.91
CA ASP A 112 -5.62 18.38 -33.20
C ASP A 112 -4.51 17.86 -34.12
N ALA A 113 -4.13 16.59 -33.95
CA ALA A 113 -3.12 15.94 -34.78
C ALA A 113 -3.68 15.43 -36.13
N HIS A 114 -4.96 15.65 -36.43
CA HIS A 114 -5.66 15.10 -37.62
C HIS A 114 -5.56 13.57 -37.75
N LEU A 115 -5.59 12.88 -36.61
CA LEU A 115 -5.48 11.41 -36.52
C LEU A 115 -6.86 10.73 -36.39
N LEU A 116 -7.94 11.42 -36.77
CA LEU A 116 -9.32 10.91 -36.78
C LEU A 116 -9.90 10.92 -38.19
#